data_AF-A0A2E8S735-F1
#
_entry.id   AF-A0A2E8S735-F1
#
_cell.length_a   1.000
_cell.length_b   1.000
_cell.length_c   1.000
_cell.angle_alpha   90.00
_cell.angle_beta   90.00
_cell.angle_gamma   90.00
#
_symmetry.space_group_name_H-M   'P 1'
#
loop_
_entity.id
_entity.type
_entity.pdbx_description
1 polymer ?
#
loop_
_entity_poly.entity_id
_entity_poly.type
_entity_poly.pdbx_seq_one_letter_code
_entity_poly.pdbx_strand_id
1 'polypeptide(L)'
;EWPDSAIIPESEQESFCQNVINKIGFDLQAGRVDRAPHPFCSGLWPGDTRLTTRFDETQPFSSIYAAMHEAGHGIYEQGLNQNFAFSPRGQAVSLGVHESQSRFWENMVGRSQSFWDVAHSWYHECFHSKPDYDKSSLYNLVNQVKPSYIRVEADEISYNFHIMLRYEIEKKIFNDNLPVEKIEETWNDLFEDYFGIEVDCASNGCLQDVHWAYAAFGYFPTYTLGNVYAAQLYEAMQEDLGDLNQIISNGDWTPMKTWLNEKIHIHGSLMEPTELIEQATGKKPDSEPFLKYLESKFSQIYQL
;
A
#
# COMPACT_ATOMS: atom_id res chain seq x y z
N GLU A 1 -9.52 1.79 -19.46
CA GLU A 1 -8.77 2.97 -18.99
C GLU A 1 -9.78 4.01 -18.52
N TRP A 2 -9.39 4.87 -17.59
CA TRP A 2 -10.24 5.97 -17.14
C TRP A 2 -10.26 7.05 -18.24
N PRO A 3 -11.42 7.58 -18.66
CA PRO A 3 -11.47 8.52 -19.76
C PRO A 3 -10.86 9.87 -19.37
N ASP A 4 -9.98 10.43 -20.21
CA ASP A 4 -9.38 11.77 -19.99
C ASP A 4 -10.42 12.89 -19.83
N SER A 5 -11.62 12.70 -20.38
CA SER A 5 -12.73 13.65 -20.25
C SER A 5 -13.47 13.55 -18.91
N ALA A 6 -13.25 12.50 -18.12
CA ALA A 6 -13.94 12.26 -16.87
C ALA A 6 -13.19 12.94 -15.71
N ILE A 7 -13.67 14.13 -15.35
CA ILE A 7 -13.16 14.95 -14.24
C ILE A 7 -14.03 14.71 -13.01
N ILE A 8 -13.44 14.22 -11.92
CA ILE A 8 -14.11 14.00 -10.64
C ILE A 8 -13.62 15.04 -9.63
N PRO A 9 -14.48 16.00 -9.20
CA PRO A 9 -14.11 17.02 -8.24
C PRO A 9 -13.51 16.45 -6.95
N GLU A 10 -12.55 17.14 -6.35
CA GLU A 10 -11.90 16.67 -5.12
C GLU A 10 -12.89 16.36 -3.98
N SER A 11 -13.98 17.13 -3.85
CA SER A 11 -15.00 16.88 -2.81
C SER A 11 -15.76 15.56 -3.00
N GLU A 12 -15.92 15.11 -4.24
CA GLU A 12 -16.54 13.82 -4.55
C GLU A 12 -15.59 12.67 -4.18
N GLN A 13 -14.30 12.84 -4.48
CA GLN A 13 -13.24 11.93 -4.04
C GLN A 13 -13.13 11.88 -2.52
N GLU A 14 -13.18 13.02 -1.84
CA GLU A 14 -13.13 13.12 -0.38
C GLU A 14 -14.27 12.34 0.28
N SER A 15 -15.48 12.44 -0.29
CA SER A 15 -16.65 11.67 0.17
C SER A 15 -16.44 10.16 0.03
N PHE A 16 -15.89 9.71 -1.11
CA PHE A 16 -15.55 8.31 -1.33
C PHE A 16 -14.48 7.82 -0.35
N CYS A 17 -13.38 8.58 -0.21
CA CYS A 17 -12.31 8.28 0.74
C CYS A 17 -12.86 8.15 2.16
N GLN A 18 -13.78 9.02 2.56
CA GLN A 18 -14.37 8.95 3.90
C GLN A 18 -15.19 7.67 4.12
N ASN A 19 -15.96 7.22 3.11
CA ASN A 19 -16.65 5.94 3.18
C ASN A 19 -15.67 4.77 3.39
N VAL A 20 -14.57 4.76 2.63
CA VAL A 20 -13.55 3.73 2.71
C VAL A 20 -12.84 3.73 4.07
N ILE A 21 -12.37 4.88 4.54
CA ILE A 21 -11.67 5.04 5.83
C ILE A 21 -12.57 4.59 6.98
N ASN A 22 -13.84 4.97 6.95
CA ASN A 22 -14.82 4.53 7.93
C ASN A 22 -15.05 3.00 7.89
N LYS A 23 -15.05 2.40 6.69
CA LYS A 23 -15.28 0.96 6.50
C LYS A 23 -14.10 0.10 6.95
N ILE A 24 -12.86 0.57 6.72
CA ILE A 24 -11.63 -0.01 7.30
C ILE A 24 -11.69 0.05 8.84
N GLY A 25 -12.43 1.02 9.39
CA GLY A 25 -12.64 1.18 10.82
C GLY A 25 -11.58 2.08 11.47
N PHE A 26 -11.02 3.03 10.72
CA PHE A 26 -10.12 4.03 11.28
C PHE A 26 -10.87 4.94 12.26
N ASP A 27 -10.35 5.12 13.47
CA ASP A 27 -11.00 5.93 14.51
C ASP A 27 -10.77 7.42 14.27
N LEU A 28 -11.78 8.10 13.69
CA LEU A 28 -11.77 9.54 13.47
C LEU A 28 -11.96 10.38 14.75
N GLN A 29 -12.25 9.77 15.91
CA GLN A 29 -12.18 10.47 17.20
C GLN A 29 -10.74 10.50 17.75
N ALA A 30 -9.91 9.56 17.31
CA ALA A 30 -8.48 9.46 17.65
C ALA A 30 -7.58 9.81 16.46
N GLY A 31 -8.11 10.57 15.50
CA GLY A 31 -7.40 10.89 14.27
C GLY A 31 -8.13 11.84 13.33
N ARG A 32 -7.49 12.17 12.21
CA ARG A 32 -8.09 12.99 11.14
C ARG A 32 -7.43 12.73 9.80
N VAL A 33 -8.12 13.18 8.76
CA VAL A 33 -7.72 13.07 7.35
C VAL A 33 -7.49 14.48 6.82
N ASP A 34 -6.34 14.70 6.18
CA ASP A 34 -5.93 15.99 5.62
C ASP A 34 -5.36 15.83 4.20
N ARG A 35 -4.95 16.94 3.59
CA ARG A 35 -4.36 16.97 2.24
C ARG A 35 -2.86 17.20 2.31
N ALA A 36 -2.09 16.45 1.51
CA ALA A 36 -0.66 16.67 1.34
C ALA A 36 -0.21 16.34 -0.10
N PRO A 37 0.88 16.96 -0.60
CA PRO A 37 1.44 16.60 -1.91
C PRO A 37 1.94 15.16 -2.00
N HIS A 38 2.37 14.59 -0.88
CA HIS A 38 2.74 13.19 -0.72
C HIS A 38 1.94 12.64 0.46
N PRO A 39 1.03 11.67 0.22
CA PRO A 39 0.33 10.98 1.30
C PRO A 39 1.30 10.38 2.32
N PHE A 40 0.92 10.47 3.59
CA PHE A 40 1.62 9.86 4.72
C PHE A 40 0.68 9.71 5.92
N CYS A 41 1.02 8.80 6.81
CA CYS A 41 0.42 8.60 8.11
C CYS A 41 1.43 8.89 9.22
N SER A 42 1.04 9.69 10.21
CA SER A 42 1.86 10.06 11.36
C SER A 42 1.00 10.38 12.57
N GLY A 43 1.53 10.16 13.77
CA GLY A 43 0.90 10.59 15.02
C GLY A 43 1.71 11.64 15.77
N LEU A 44 1.05 12.39 16.65
CA LEU A 44 1.72 13.31 17.60
C LEU A 44 1.75 12.77 19.03
N TRP A 45 0.75 11.95 19.38
CA TRP A 45 0.54 11.43 20.72
C TRP A 45 -0.29 10.14 20.64
N PRO A 46 -0.25 9.23 21.64
CA PRO A 46 -1.19 8.13 21.71
C PRO A 46 -2.65 8.62 21.68
N GLY A 47 -3.45 8.12 20.74
CA GLY A 47 -4.80 8.62 20.47
C GLY A 47 -4.88 9.82 19.52
N ASP A 48 -3.77 10.18 18.85
CA ASP A 48 -3.74 11.16 17.75
C ASP A 48 -2.95 10.58 16.57
N THR A 49 -3.66 9.89 15.68
CA THR A 49 -3.12 9.33 14.42
C THR A 49 -3.71 10.10 13.24
N ARG A 50 -2.87 10.66 12.38
CA ARG A 50 -3.32 11.50 11.26
C ARG A 50 -2.84 10.91 9.96
N LEU A 51 -3.69 10.94 8.96
CA LEU A 51 -3.33 10.54 7.61
C LEU A 51 -3.61 11.67 6.64
N THR A 52 -2.88 11.66 5.53
CA THR A 52 -3.06 12.60 4.44
C THR A 52 -3.34 11.86 3.14
N THR A 53 -4.09 12.49 2.23
CA THR A 53 -4.25 12.01 0.85
C THR A 53 -4.02 13.15 -0.15
N ARG A 54 -3.87 12.81 -1.42
CA ARG A 54 -3.74 13.74 -2.54
C ARG A 54 -4.87 13.48 -3.53
N PHE A 55 -5.58 14.52 -3.92
CA PHE A 55 -6.61 14.44 -4.95
C PHE A 55 -6.06 14.84 -6.31
N ASP A 56 -6.54 14.15 -7.33
CA ASP A 56 -6.30 14.49 -8.73
C ASP A 56 -7.62 14.29 -9.45
N GLU A 57 -8.18 15.37 -9.98
CA GLU A 57 -9.52 15.33 -10.60
C GLU A 57 -9.56 14.45 -11.86
N THR A 58 -8.41 14.17 -12.48
CA THR A 58 -8.28 13.28 -13.65
C THR A 58 -7.98 11.83 -13.28
N GLN A 59 -7.53 11.58 -12.04
CA GLN A 59 -7.07 10.27 -11.54
C GLN A 59 -7.72 9.94 -10.19
N PRO A 60 -9.06 9.79 -10.12
CA PRO A 60 -9.78 9.72 -8.85
C PRO A 60 -9.42 8.51 -7.98
N PHE A 61 -8.94 7.42 -8.57
CA PHE A 61 -8.54 6.23 -7.81
C PHE A 61 -7.21 6.42 -7.07
N SER A 62 -6.37 7.36 -7.50
CA SER A 62 -5.11 7.67 -6.81
C SER A 62 -5.36 8.10 -5.36
N SER A 63 -6.36 8.95 -5.13
CA SER A 63 -6.69 9.45 -3.79
C SER A 63 -7.32 8.38 -2.90
N ILE A 64 -8.15 7.49 -3.49
CA ILE A 64 -8.80 6.38 -2.81
C ILE A 64 -7.75 5.39 -2.31
N TYR A 65 -6.85 4.93 -3.18
CA TYR A 65 -5.83 3.95 -2.80
C TYR A 65 -4.78 4.56 -1.87
N ALA A 66 -4.41 5.82 -2.04
CA ALA A 66 -3.61 6.54 -1.05
C ALA A 66 -4.31 6.58 0.31
N ALA A 67 -5.61 6.91 0.36
CA ALA A 67 -6.36 6.93 1.61
C ALA A 67 -6.43 5.53 2.26
N MET A 68 -6.61 4.46 1.50
CA MET A 68 -6.57 3.08 2.01
C MET A 68 -5.19 2.71 2.56
N HIS A 69 -4.14 3.06 1.82
CA HIS A 69 -2.76 2.83 2.19
C HIS A 69 -2.45 3.48 3.55
N GLU A 70 -2.70 4.78 3.65
CA GLU A 70 -2.41 5.52 4.89
C GLU A 70 -3.37 5.14 6.02
N ALA A 71 -4.62 4.75 5.72
CA ALA A 71 -5.51 4.20 6.74
C ALA A 71 -5.00 2.87 7.27
N GLY A 72 -4.41 2.00 6.45
CA GLY A 72 -3.82 0.75 6.90
C GLY A 72 -2.65 0.96 7.86
N HIS A 73 -1.77 1.92 7.57
CA HIS A 73 -0.78 2.42 8.52
C HIS A 73 -1.43 2.92 9.82
N GLY A 74 -2.46 3.76 9.69
CA GLY A 74 -3.14 4.34 10.84
C GLY A 74 -3.85 3.31 11.73
N ILE A 75 -4.40 2.24 11.14
CA ILE A 75 -5.01 1.13 11.88
C ILE A 75 -3.97 0.38 12.71
N TYR A 76 -2.74 0.22 12.21
CA TYR A 76 -1.67 -0.38 13.01
C TYR A 76 -1.39 0.48 14.24
N GLU A 77 -1.14 1.77 14.05
CA GLU A 77 -0.86 2.72 15.12
C GLU A 77 -1.99 2.78 16.16
N GLN A 78 -3.25 2.83 15.71
CA GLN A 78 -4.43 2.81 16.58
C GLN A 78 -4.63 1.45 17.30
N GLY A 79 -4.09 0.37 16.75
CA GLY A 79 -4.14 -0.98 17.33
C GLY A 79 -3.03 -1.27 18.35
N LEU A 80 -2.05 -0.37 18.52
CA LEU A 80 -0.97 -0.54 19.48
C LEU A 80 -1.49 -0.55 20.93
N ASN A 81 -0.88 -1.39 21.77
CA ASN A 81 -1.29 -1.54 23.16
C ASN A 81 -0.95 -0.30 24.00
N GLN A 82 -1.98 0.45 24.36
CA GLN A 82 -1.86 1.72 25.10
C GLN A 82 -1.23 1.57 26.50
N ASN A 83 -1.26 0.39 27.12
CA ASN A 83 -0.58 0.15 28.40
C ASN A 83 0.95 0.25 28.29
N PHE A 84 1.48 0.11 27.07
CA PHE A 84 2.90 0.24 26.77
C PHE A 84 3.24 1.54 26.03
N ALA A 85 2.29 2.48 25.95
CA ALA A 85 2.55 3.80 25.40
C ALA A 85 3.80 4.43 26.05
N PHE A 86 4.58 5.18 25.25
CA PHE A 86 5.84 5.82 25.67
C PHE A 86 6.97 4.86 26.06
N SER A 87 6.87 3.58 25.69
CA SER A 87 7.96 2.61 25.80
C SER A 87 8.33 2.06 24.42
N PRO A 88 9.55 1.53 24.22
CA PRO A 88 9.92 0.86 22.98
C PRO A 88 8.92 -0.25 22.59
N ARG A 89 8.41 -1.00 23.58
CA ARG A 89 7.40 -2.04 23.39
C ARG A 89 6.09 -1.51 22.78
N GLY A 90 5.73 -0.27 23.05
CA GLY A 90 4.50 0.34 22.54
C GLY A 90 4.62 0.94 21.15
N GLN A 91 5.76 0.79 20.47
CA GLN A 91 5.98 1.31 19.11
C GLN A 91 5.70 0.23 18.07
N ALA A 92 5.52 0.63 16.80
CA ALA A 92 5.54 -0.30 15.69
C ALA A 92 6.93 -0.95 15.52
N VAL A 93 6.95 -2.23 15.16
CA VAL A 93 8.17 -3.05 15.23
C VAL A 93 9.17 -2.77 14.11
N SER A 94 8.70 -2.46 12.90
CA SER A 94 9.56 -2.14 11.75
C SER A 94 8.76 -1.53 10.62
N LEU A 95 9.47 -0.86 9.70
CA LEU A 95 8.89 -0.32 8.47
C LEU A 95 8.24 -1.42 7.60
N GLY A 96 8.83 -2.61 7.52
CA GLY A 96 8.27 -3.71 6.71
C GLY A 96 6.93 -4.22 7.26
N VAL A 97 6.81 -4.39 8.57
CA VAL A 97 5.51 -4.75 9.20
C VAL A 97 4.51 -3.60 9.12
N HIS A 98 4.98 -2.36 9.17
CA HIS A 98 4.12 -1.19 9.03
C HIS A 98 3.55 -1.06 7.61
N GLU A 99 4.39 -1.25 6.59
CA GLU A 99 4.00 -1.32 5.18
C GLU A 99 3.10 -2.52 4.88
N SER A 100 3.27 -3.64 5.59
CA SER A 100 2.38 -4.77 5.35
C SER A 100 0.93 -4.45 5.72
N GLN A 101 0.70 -3.58 6.72
CA GLN A 101 -0.65 -3.15 7.07
C GLN A 101 -1.23 -2.22 6.00
N SER A 102 -0.46 -1.27 5.48
CA SER A 102 -0.93 -0.39 4.39
C SER A 102 -1.24 -1.18 3.12
N ARG A 103 -0.35 -2.07 2.70
CA ARG A 103 -0.53 -2.92 1.50
C ARG A 103 -1.65 -3.93 1.65
N PHE A 104 -1.87 -4.47 2.85
CA PHE A 104 -3.00 -5.36 3.10
C PHE A 104 -4.33 -4.65 2.79
N TRP A 105 -4.56 -3.46 3.34
CA TRP A 105 -5.80 -2.73 3.12
C TRP A 105 -5.90 -2.13 1.72
N GLU A 106 -4.82 -1.58 1.18
CA GLU A 106 -4.79 -1.01 -0.17
C GLU A 106 -5.04 -2.07 -1.25
N ASN A 107 -4.27 -3.16 -1.23
CA ASN A 107 -4.17 -4.07 -2.36
C ASN A 107 -5.00 -5.34 -2.17
N MET A 108 -4.78 -6.06 -1.06
CA MET A 108 -5.46 -7.34 -0.80
C MET A 108 -6.96 -7.13 -0.56
N VAL A 109 -7.34 -6.01 0.05
CA VAL A 109 -8.74 -5.60 0.22
C VAL A 109 -9.14 -4.64 -0.90
N GLY A 110 -8.58 -3.43 -0.97
CA GLY A 110 -9.08 -2.36 -1.85
C GLY A 110 -9.01 -2.61 -3.35
N ARG A 111 -8.09 -3.47 -3.80
CA ARG A 111 -7.96 -3.85 -5.22
C ARG A 111 -8.52 -5.24 -5.51
N SER A 112 -9.26 -5.85 -4.58
CA SER A 112 -9.94 -7.12 -4.82
C SER A 112 -11.22 -6.93 -5.64
N GLN A 113 -11.70 -8.02 -6.24
CA GLN A 113 -13.00 -8.01 -6.89
C GLN A 113 -14.15 -7.85 -5.87
N SER A 114 -14.01 -8.47 -4.69
CA SER A 114 -15.00 -8.45 -3.60
C SER A 114 -15.17 -7.06 -2.98
N PHE A 115 -14.15 -6.19 -3.02
CA PHE A 115 -14.27 -4.79 -2.60
C PHE A 115 -15.31 -4.03 -3.44
N TRP A 116 -15.35 -4.30 -4.75
CA TRP A 116 -16.33 -3.68 -5.64
C TRP A 116 -17.77 -4.15 -5.40
N ASP A 117 -18.00 -5.21 -4.61
CA ASP A 117 -19.36 -5.53 -4.17
C ASP A 117 -19.94 -4.51 -3.20
N VAL A 118 -19.06 -3.80 -2.48
CA VAL A 118 -19.41 -2.73 -1.55
C VAL A 118 -19.20 -1.37 -2.20
N ALA A 119 -18.00 -1.13 -2.72
CA ALA A 119 -17.58 0.18 -3.18
C ALA A 119 -18.27 0.67 -4.47
N HIS A 120 -18.92 -0.24 -5.21
CA HIS A 120 -19.68 0.13 -6.41
C HIS A 120 -20.85 1.06 -6.08
N SER A 121 -21.53 0.89 -4.93
CA SER A 121 -22.59 1.85 -4.55
C SER A 121 -22.00 3.24 -4.29
N TRP A 122 -20.85 3.34 -3.62
CA TRP A 122 -20.17 4.60 -3.38
C TRP A 122 -19.67 5.26 -4.68
N TYR A 123 -19.23 4.46 -5.65
CA TYR A 123 -18.90 4.96 -6.98
C TYR A 123 -20.12 5.65 -7.61
N HIS A 124 -21.32 5.07 -7.48
CA HIS A 124 -22.57 5.65 -7.96
C HIS A 124 -23.09 6.83 -7.14
N GLU A 125 -22.87 6.84 -5.83
CA GLU A 125 -23.34 7.88 -4.92
C GLU A 125 -22.44 9.12 -4.88
N CYS A 126 -21.12 8.93 -4.95
CA CYS A 126 -20.16 10.02 -4.78
C CYS A 126 -19.75 10.67 -6.10
N PHE A 127 -19.54 9.90 -7.16
CA PHE A 127 -18.98 10.41 -8.42
C PHE A 127 -20.09 10.72 -9.44
N HIS A 128 -20.34 12.00 -9.71
CA HIS A 128 -21.49 12.40 -10.54
C HIS A 128 -21.18 12.39 -12.04
N SER A 129 -19.97 12.78 -12.44
CA SER A 129 -19.48 12.88 -13.83
C SER A 129 -18.76 11.63 -14.34
N LYS A 130 -18.89 10.51 -13.62
CA LYS A 130 -18.19 9.26 -13.92
C LYS A 130 -18.75 8.51 -15.15
N PRO A 131 -17.93 7.66 -15.79
CA PRO A 131 -18.41 6.63 -16.71
C PRO A 131 -19.29 5.58 -16.02
N ASP A 132 -20.25 5.01 -16.74
CA ASP A 132 -21.07 3.91 -16.23
C ASP A 132 -20.32 2.59 -16.34
N TYR A 133 -19.52 2.28 -15.32
CA TYR A 133 -18.76 1.04 -15.22
C TYR A 133 -19.42 0.08 -14.24
N ASP A 134 -19.48 -1.19 -14.64
CA ASP A 134 -19.83 -2.28 -13.73
C ASP A 134 -18.65 -2.62 -12.81
N LYS A 135 -18.93 -3.45 -11.80
CA LYS A 135 -17.93 -3.92 -10.82
C LYS A 135 -16.71 -4.55 -11.47
N SER A 136 -16.91 -5.35 -12.53
CA SER A 136 -15.82 -6.06 -13.22
C SER A 136 -14.91 -5.09 -13.98
N SER A 137 -15.51 -4.07 -14.59
CA SER A 137 -14.81 -3.03 -15.33
C SER A 137 -13.96 -2.18 -14.40
N LEU A 138 -14.50 -1.83 -13.22
CA LEU A 138 -13.75 -1.11 -12.18
C LEU A 138 -12.62 -1.96 -11.60
N TYR A 139 -12.88 -3.23 -11.31
CA TYR A 139 -11.85 -4.18 -10.87
C TYR A 139 -10.70 -4.28 -11.87
N ASN A 140 -10.99 -4.43 -13.16
CA ASN A 140 -9.95 -4.48 -14.20
C ASN A 140 -9.24 -3.13 -14.36
N LEU A 141 -9.96 -2.01 -14.21
CA LEU A 141 -9.40 -0.66 -14.35
C LEU A 141 -8.34 -0.36 -13.26
N VAL A 142 -8.62 -0.70 -12.01
CA VAL A 142 -7.72 -0.40 -10.88
C VAL A 142 -6.56 -1.39 -10.73
N ASN A 143 -6.56 -2.46 -11.53
CA ASN A 143 -5.52 -3.48 -11.55
C ASN A 143 -4.76 -3.53 -12.89
N GLN A 144 -4.70 -2.39 -13.60
CA GLN A 144 -3.89 -2.29 -14.80
C GLN A 144 -2.40 -2.36 -14.47
N VAL A 145 -1.68 -3.22 -15.20
CA VAL A 145 -0.23 -3.37 -15.17
C VAL A 145 0.36 -2.62 -16.34
N LYS A 146 1.25 -1.67 -16.05
CA LYS A 146 1.94 -0.89 -17.08
C LYS A 146 3.27 -0.36 -16.52
N PRO A 147 4.40 -0.57 -17.22
CA PRO A 147 5.64 0.10 -16.88
C PRO A 147 5.45 1.62 -16.83
N SER A 148 5.87 2.24 -15.72
CA SER A 148 5.75 3.67 -15.49
C SER A 148 7.01 4.18 -14.77
N TYR A 149 7.23 5.50 -14.77
CA TYR A 149 8.42 6.08 -14.14
C TYR A 149 8.33 6.15 -12.61
N ILE A 150 7.13 6.45 -12.09
CA ILE A 150 6.94 6.90 -10.71
C ILE A 150 6.57 5.73 -9.81
N ARG A 151 7.49 5.38 -8.89
CA ARG A 151 7.32 4.26 -7.95
C ARG A 151 6.02 4.30 -7.14
N VAL A 152 5.63 5.48 -6.65
CA VAL A 152 4.43 5.62 -5.80
C VAL A 152 3.12 5.45 -6.57
N GLU A 153 3.18 5.46 -7.90
CA GLU A 153 2.04 5.28 -8.82
C GLU A 153 2.13 3.95 -9.59
N ALA A 154 3.15 3.12 -9.31
CA ALA A 154 3.37 1.85 -9.96
C ALA A 154 2.34 0.79 -9.52
N ASP A 155 2.01 -0.11 -10.44
CA ASP A 155 1.10 -1.23 -10.20
C ASP A 155 1.73 -2.34 -9.34
N GLU A 156 0.92 -3.28 -8.85
CA GLU A 156 1.37 -4.32 -7.92
C GLU A 156 2.44 -5.26 -8.48
N ILE A 157 2.55 -5.41 -9.80
CA ILE A 157 3.57 -6.21 -10.46
C ILE A 157 4.85 -5.39 -10.60
N SER A 158 4.76 -4.18 -11.17
CA SER A 158 5.93 -3.36 -11.49
C SER A 158 6.57 -2.71 -10.24
N TYR A 159 5.80 -2.48 -9.17
CA TYR A 159 6.26 -1.79 -7.95
C TYR A 159 7.55 -2.38 -7.36
N ASN A 160 7.65 -3.71 -7.25
CA ASN A 160 8.81 -4.34 -6.62
C ASN A 160 10.08 -4.22 -7.47
N PHE A 161 9.96 -4.07 -8.80
CA PHE A 161 11.10 -3.75 -9.66
C PHE A 161 11.66 -2.35 -9.37
N HIS A 162 10.81 -1.38 -9.01
CA HIS A 162 11.29 -0.05 -8.60
C HIS A 162 12.11 -0.13 -7.31
N ILE A 163 11.71 -0.99 -6.37
CA ILE A 163 12.45 -1.24 -5.14
C ILE A 163 13.77 -1.95 -5.43
N MET A 164 13.75 -2.99 -6.27
CA MET A 164 14.96 -3.70 -6.70
C MET A 164 15.95 -2.75 -7.35
N LEU A 165 15.53 -1.89 -8.28
CA LEU A 165 16.39 -0.92 -8.93
C LEU A 165 17.14 -0.03 -7.91
N ARG A 166 16.41 0.51 -6.93
CA ARG A 166 17.02 1.36 -5.89
C ARG A 166 17.99 0.57 -5.04
N TYR A 167 17.61 -0.63 -4.62
CA TYR A 167 18.46 -1.48 -3.78
C TYR A 167 19.73 -1.94 -4.52
N GLU A 168 19.65 -2.23 -5.82
CA GLU A 168 20.83 -2.53 -6.64
C GLU A 168 21.78 -1.33 -6.71
N ILE A 169 21.26 -0.12 -6.88
CA ILE A 169 22.09 1.10 -6.86
C ILE A 169 22.70 1.32 -5.48
N GLU A 170 21.95 1.12 -4.39
CA GLU A 170 22.49 1.22 -3.02
C GLU A 170 23.63 0.23 -2.81
N LYS A 171 23.49 -1.03 -3.24
CA LYS A 171 24.58 -2.02 -3.18
C LYS A 171 25.80 -1.55 -3.97
N LYS A 172 25.63 -0.99 -5.17
CA LYS A 172 26.74 -0.45 -5.96
C LYS A 172 27.42 0.73 -5.25
N ILE A 173 26.66 1.62 -4.61
CA ILE A 173 27.21 2.73 -3.81
C ILE A 173 28.09 2.19 -2.68
N PHE A 174 27.59 1.25 -1.87
CA PHE A 174 28.28 0.83 -0.64
C PHE A 174 29.32 -0.28 -0.85
N ASN A 175 29.11 -1.20 -1.80
CA ASN A 175 30.00 -2.34 -2.01
C ASN A 175 31.01 -2.10 -3.13
N ASP A 176 30.62 -1.33 -4.15
CA ASP A 176 31.42 -1.13 -5.37
C ASP A 176 31.98 0.30 -5.49
N ASN A 177 31.72 1.18 -4.52
CA ASN A 177 32.10 2.59 -4.51
C ASN A 177 31.61 3.36 -5.75
N LEU A 178 30.35 3.14 -6.17
CA LEU A 178 29.74 3.88 -7.28
C LEU A 178 29.83 5.40 -7.05
N PRO A 179 30.49 6.17 -7.94
CA PRO A 179 30.57 7.62 -7.82
C PRO A 179 29.18 8.27 -7.98
N VAL A 180 28.94 9.38 -7.26
CA VAL A 180 27.65 10.09 -7.27
C VAL A 180 27.28 10.56 -8.68
N GLU A 181 28.27 11.03 -9.45
CA GLU A 181 28.10 11.46 -10.84
C GLU A 181 27.68 10.34 -11.80
N LYS A 182 27.79 9.08 -11.39
CA LYS A 182 27.38 7.90 -12.17
C LYS A 182 25.99 7.35 -11.78
N ILE A 183 25.35 7.92 -10.76
CA ILE A 183 24.03 7.45 -10.30
C ILE A 183 22.96 7.61 -11.38
N GLU A 184 22.92 8.75 -12.08
CA GLU A 184 21.92 8.99 -13.13
C GLU A 184 22.07 8.03 -14.31
N GLU A 185 23.30 7.83 -14.80
CA GLU A 185 23.62 6.84 -15.84
C GLU A 185 23.23 5.42 -15.41
N THR A 186 23.66 5.00 -14.22
CA THR A 186 23.35 3.67 -13.67
C THR A 186 21.85 3.47 -13.49
N TRP A 187 21.14 4.51 -13.06
CA TRP A 187 19.69 4.48 -12.93
C TRP A 187 19.03 4.23 -14.28
N ASN A 188 19.39 5.03 -15.29
CA ASN A 188 18.76 4.96 -16.61
C ASN A 188 19.00 3.60 -17.27
N ASP A 189 20.21 3.06 -17.18
CA ASP A 189 20.54 1.71 -17.69
C ASP A 189 19.67 0.63 -17.04
N LEU A 190 19.61 0.62 -15.69
CA LEU A 190 18.78 -0.35 -14.96
C LEU A 190 17.29 -0.16 -15.21
N PHE A 191 16.85 1.07 -15.43
CA PHE A 191 15.46 1.39 -15.69
C PHE A 191 15.02 0.84 -17.06
N GLU A 192 15.82 1.04 -18.09
CA GLU A 192 15.57 0.47 -19.41
C GLU A 192 15.60 -1.07 -19.35
N ASP A 193 16.57 -1.66 -18.66
CA ASP A 193 16.69 -3.12 -18.51
C ASP A 193 15.47 -3.75 -17.83
N TYR A 194 14.93 -3.13 -16.77
CA TYR A 194 13.84 -3.70 -15.98
C TYR A 194 12.45 -3.35 -16.52
N PHE A 195 12.27 -2.15 -17.06
CA PHE A 195 10.96 -1.61 -17.43
C PHE A 195 10.77 -1.51 -18.95
N GLY A 196 11.84 -1.62 -19.74
CA GLY A 196 11.80 -1.51 -21.20
C GLY A 196 11.50 -0.10 -21.71
N ILE A 197 11.69 0.93 -20.87
CA ILE A 197 11.47 2.34 -21.21
C ILE A 197 12.68 3.19 -20.84
N GLU A 198 13.09 4.09 -21.74
CA GLU A 198 14.16 5.06 -21.50
C GLU A 198 13.67 6.18 -20.58
N VAL A 199 14.49 6.60 -19.62
CA VAL A 199 14.17 7.73 -18.73
C VAL A 199 14.39 9.05 -19.48
N ASP A 200 13.34 9.86 -19.60
CA ASP A 200 13.35 11.11 -20.38
C ASP A 200 13.97 12.32 -19.66
N CYS A 201 13.93 12.33 -18.33
CA CYS A 201 14.47 13.41 -17.50
C CYS A 201 14.78 12.94 -16.07
N ALA A 202 15.74 13.58 -15.41
CA ALA A 202 16.17 13.20 -14.06
C ALA A 202 15.05 13.20 -13.01
N SER A 203 14.03 14.05 -13.18
CA SER A 203 12.85 14.08 -12.28
C SER A 203 11.95 12.85 -12.42
N ASN A 204 11.96 12.18 -13.58
CA ASN A 204 11.37 10.85 -13.76
C ASN A 204 12.37 9.73 -13.44
N GLY A 205 13.66 10.07 -13.31
CA GLY A 205 14.76 9.17 -12.98
C GLY A 205 15.15 9.20 -11.51
N CYS A 206 16.46 9.27 -11.26
CA CYS A 206 17.06 9.16 -9.91
C CYS A 206 16.68 10.29 -8.94
N LEU A 207 16.06 11.38 -9.39
CA LEU A 207 15.59 12.48 -8.54
C LEU A 207 14.10 12.36 -8.16
N GLN A 208 13.41 11.29 -8.55
CA GLN A 208 11.97 11.14 -8.29
C GLN A 208 11.64 10.94 -6.79
N ASP A 209 12.57 10.40 -6.01
CA ASP A 209 12.38 10.06 -4.60
C ASP A 209 13.27 10.90 -3.69
N VAL A 210 12.72 11.25 -2.53
CA VAL A 210 13.39 12.12 -1.56
C VAL A 210 14.34 11.34 -0.62
N HIS A 211 14.25 10.01 -0.56
CA HIS A 211 14.92 9.14 0.42
C HIS A 211 16.43 9.37 0.54
N TRP A 212 17.14 9.37 -0.58
CA TRP A 212 18.60 9.56 -0.57
C TRP A 212 18.99 10.99 -0.16
N ALA A 213 18.14 11.99 -0.40
CA ALA A 213 18.40 13.38 -0.02
C ALA A 213 18.42 13.59 1.51
N TYR A 214 17.73 12.75 2.29
CA TYR A 214 17.82 12.73 3.77
C TYR A 214 18.52 11.47 4.31
N ALA A 215 19.36 10.83 3.50
CA ALA A 215 20.22 9.71 3.86
C ALA A 215 19.50 8.43 4.33
N ALA A 216 18.28 8.18 3.85
CA ALA A 216 17.55 6.94 4.12
C ALA A 216 17.99 5.78 3.20
N PHE A 217 19.23 5.35 3.34
CA PHE A 217 19.79 4.17 2.67
C PHE A 217 19.40 2.87 3.39
N GLY A 218 19.15 1.79 2.64
CA GLY A 218 18.62 0.54 3.18
C GLY A 218 17.14 0.60 3.57
N TYR A 219 16.48 1.73 3.26
CA TYR A 219 15.06 1.96 3.54
C TYR A 219 14.18 1.25 2.51
N PHE A 220 14.45 1.41 1.21
CA PHE A 220 13.58 0.90 0.14
C PHE A 220 13.22 -0.59 0.22
N PRO A 221 14.14 -1.52 0.59
CA PRO A 221 13.80 -2.94 0.72
C PRO A 221 12.62 -3.21 1.67
N THR A 222 12.39 -2.31 2.64
CA THR A 222 11.27 -2.44 3.59
C THR A 222 9.90 -2.35 2.91
N TYR A 223 9.79 -1.64 1.78
CA TYR A 223 8.53 -1.59 1.02
C TYR A 223 8.18 -2.96 0.42
N THR A 224 9.16 -3.67 -0.16
CA THR A 224 8.95 -5.02 -0.69
C THR A 224 8.70 -6.03 0.42
N LEU A 225 9.36 -5.91 1.58
CA LEU A 225 9.03 -6.72 2.77
C LEU A 225 7.57 -6.52 3.18
N GLY A 226 7.03 -5.30 3.08
CA GLY A 226 5.62 -5.02 3.31
C GLY A 226 4.69 -5.84 2.43
N ASN A 227 4.94 -5.88 1.11
CA ASN A 227 4.16 -6.70 0.18
C ASN A 227 4.21 -8.19 0.52
N VAL A 228 5.40 -8.71 0.83
CA VAL A 228 5.60 -10.11 1.20
C VAL A 228 4.84 -10.46 2.48
N TYR A 229 5.01 -9.66 3.53
CA TYR A 229 4.32 -9.89 4.81
C TYR A 229 2.80 -9.73 4.67
N ALA A 230 2.32 -8.77 3.87
CA ALA A 230 0.88 -8.56 3.66
C ALA A 230 0.21 -9.81 3.06
N ALA A 231 0.83 -10.42 2.05
CA ALA A 231 0.31 -11.63 1.42
C ALA A 231 0.34 -12.84 2.37
N GLN A 232 1.42 -12.98 3.15
CA GLN A 232 1.53 -14.07 4.12
C GLN A 232 0.51 -13.92 5.26
N LEU A 233 0.27 -12.70 5.72
CA LEU A 233 -0.80 -12.40 6.69
C LEU A 233 -2.18 -12.67 6.10
N TYR A 234 -2.42 -12.33 4.84
CA TYR A 234 -3.68 -12.60 4.15
C TYR A 234 -3.96 -14.11 4.03
N GLU A 235 -2.96 -14.91 3.65
CA GLU A 235 -3.09 -16.37 3.59
C GLU A 235 -3.41 -16.96 4.98
N ALA A 236 -2.68 -16.57 6.03
CA ALA A 236 -2.93 -17.04 7.39
C ALA A 236 -4.30 -16.59 7.93
N MET A 237 -4.74 -15.37 7.61
CA MET A 237 -6.05 -14.87 8.00
C MET A 237 -7.18 -15.65 7.32
N GLN A 238 -7.01 -16.06 6.05
CA GLN A 238 -7.97 -16.92 5.35
C GLN A 238 -8.08 -18.30 6.03
N GLU A 239 -6.97 -18.86 6.52
CA GLU A 239 -6.99 -20.13 7.27
C GLU A 239 -7.78 -20.00 8.59
N ASP A 240 -7.63 -18.88 9.31
CA ASP A 240 -8.28 -18.64 10.60
C ASP A 240 -9.75 -18.20 10.48
N LEU A 241 -10.09 -17.35 9.50
CA LEU A 241 -11.42 -16.72 9.37
C LEU A 241 -12.31 -17.35 8.29
N GLY A 242 -11.75 -18.19 7.41
CA GLY A 242 -12.45 -18.75 6.26
C GLY A 242 -12.41 -17.82 5.04
N ASP A 243 -13.51 -17.75 4.28
CA ASP A 243 -13.53 -17.02 3.01
C ASP A 243 -13.49 -15.50 3.19
N LEU A 244 -12.31 -14.90 3.05
CA LEU A 244 -12.12 -13.45 3.15
C LEU A 244 -12.86 -12.70 2.05
N ASN A 245 -13.07 -13.27 0.86
CA ASN A 245 -13.86 -12.60 -0.18
C ASN A 245 -15.30 -12.40 0.26
N GLN A 246 -15.87 -13.40 0.95
CA GLN A 246 -17.21 -13.28 1.53
C GLN A 246 -17.27 -12.17 2.59
N ILE A 247 -16.26 -12.10 3.47
CA ILE A 247 -16.17 -11.04 4.49
C ILE A 247 -16.06 -9.66 3.84
N ILE A 248 -15.20 -9.51 2.82
CA ILE A 248 -15.02 -8.25 2.10
C ILE A 248 -16.32 -7.85 1.41
N SER A 249 -16.98 -8.75 0.68
CA SER A 249 -18.21 -8.47 -0.06
C SER A 249 -19.41 -8.14 0.85
N ASN A 250 -19.43 -8.67 2.07
CA ASN A 250 -20.47 -8.36 3.06
C ASN A 250 -20.33 -6.92 3.61
N GLY A 251 -19.15 -6.31 3.49
CA GLY A 251 -18.88 -4.95 3.96
C GLY A 251 -18.77 -4.81 5.48
N ASP A 252 -18.62 -5.91 6.24
CA ASP A 252 -18.21 -5.86 7.64
C ASP A 252 -16.78 -6.39 7.76
N TRP A 253 -15.82 -5.47 7.72
CA TRP A 253 -14.38 -5.80 7.78
C TRP A 253 -13.85 -5.84 9.22
N THR A 254 -14.73 -5.72 10.23
CA THR A 254 -14.38 -5.81 11.64
C THR A 254 -13.63 -7.09 11.99
N PRO A 255 -14.02 -8.30 11.50
CA PRO A 255 -13.28 -9.53 11.80
C PRO A 255 -11.82 -9.47 11.34
N MET A 256 -11.56 -8.89 10.16
CA MET A 256 -10.20 -8.76 9.60
C MET A 256 -9.37 -7.79 10.43
N LYS A 257 -9.92 -6.63 10.78
CA LYS A 257 -9.26 -5.65 11.66
C LYS A 257 -8.97 -6.25 13.04
N THR A 258 -9.93 -6.97 13.63
CA THR A 258 -9.74 -7.63 14.93
C THR A 258 -8.62 -8.65 14.87
N TRP A 259 -8.57 -9.48 13.82
CA TRP A 259 -7.49 -10.45 13.64
C TRP A 259 -6.12 -9.77 13.56
N LEU A 260 -5.98 -8.69 12.78
CA LEU A 260 -4.73 -7.93 12.70
C LEU A 260 -4.36 -7.27 14.04
N ASN A 261 -5.34 -6.73 14.77
CA ASN A 261 -5.12 -6.18 16.10
C ASN A 261 -4.55 -7.22 17.06
N GLU A 262 -5.15 -8.41 17.09
CA GLU A 262 -4.78 -9.49 18.00
C GLU A 262 -3.45 -10.15 17.65
N LYS A 263 -3.18 -10.35 16.35
CA LYS A 263 -2.00 -11.09 15.87
C LYS A 263 -0.79 -10.21 15.61
N ILE A 264 -1.00 -8.91 15.34
CA ILE A 264 0.07 -7.98 14.95
C ILE A 264 0.08 -6.75 15.86
N HIS A 265 -0.99 -5.96 15.86
CA HIS A 265 -0.90 -4.59 16.38
C HIS A 265 -0.64 -4.53 17.88
N ILE A 266 -1.33 -5.36 18.67
CA ILE A 266 -1.19 -5.38 20.13
C ILE A 266 0.25 -5.69 20.57
N HIS A 267 1.05 -6.36 19.72
CA HIS A 267 2.40 -6.79 20.02
C HIS A 267 3.45 -5.70 19.93
N GLY A 268 3.18 -4.57 19.25
CA GLY A 268 4.18 -3.51 19.03
C GLY A 268 5.58 -4.06 18.78
N SER A 269 6.60 -3.51 19.42
CA SER A 269 7.98 -4.00 19.34
C SER A 269 8.34 -5.00 20.45
N LEU A 270 7.44 -5.94 20.79
CA LEU A 270 7.74 -7.01 21.76
C LEU A 270 8.79 -8.00 21.27
N MET A 271 8.78 -8.26 19.97
CA MET A 271 9.52 -9.32 19.29
C MET A 271 10.19 -8.74 18.06
N GLU A 272 11.16 -9.46 17.51
CA GLU A 272 11.73 -9.08 16.22
C GLU A 272 10.66 -9.20 15.10
N PRO A 273 10.75 -8.41 14.01
CA PRO A 273 9.73 -8.42 12.96
C PRO A 273 9.47 -9.81 12.36
N THR A 274 10.52 -10.60 12.15
CA THR A 274 10.41 -11.94 11.56
C THR A 274 9.75 -12.93 12.52
N GLU A 275 10.01 -12.81 13.82
CA GLU A 275 9.37 -13.61 14.87
C GLU A 275 7.89 -13.27 14.99
N LEU A 276 7.51 -11.98 14.89
CA LEU A 276 6.11 -11.56 14.91
C LEU A 276 5.33 -12.15 13.72
N ILE A 277 5.90 -12.08 12.50
CA ILE A 277 5.27 -12.67 11.31
C ILE A 277 5.19 -14.20 11.45
N GLU A 278 6.24 -14.86 11.96
CA GLU A 278 6.22 -16.30 12.20
C GLU A 278 5.18 -16.72 13.24
N GLN A 279 5.02 -15.95 14.31
CA GLN A 279 3.99 -16.21 15.31
C GLN A 279 2.58 -16.02 14.75
N ALA A 280 2.36 -14.95 13.97
CA ALA A 280 1.05 -14.64 13.42
C ALA A 280 0.59 -15.65 12.34
N THR A 281 1.55 -16.18 11.57
CA THR A 281 1.27 -16.98 10.36
C THR A 281 1.68 -18.45 10.47
N GLY A 282 2.40 -18.82 11.54
CA GLY A 282 2.92 -20.17 11.77
C GLY A 282 4.15 -20.55 10.92
N LYS A 283 4.67 -19.63 10.09
CA LYS A 283 5.81 -19.88 9.19
C LYS A 283 6.71 -18.64 9.13
N LYS A 284 8.01 -18.85 8.91
CA LYS A 284 8.95 -17.74 8.67
C LYS A 284 8.52 -16.89 7.47
N PRO A 285 8.96 -15.62 7.40
CA PRO A 285 8.74 -14.81 6.21
C PRO A 285 9.18 -15.50 4.93
N ASP A 286 8.26 -15.55 3.95
CA ASP A 286 8.45 -16.26 2.70
C ASP A 286 7.71 -15.53 1.57
N SER A 287 8.29 -15.48 0.37
CA SER A 287 7.73 -14.77 -0.79
C SER A 287 6.65 -15.56 -1.55
N GLU A 288 6.56 -16.87 -1.37
CA GLU A 288 5.62 -17.74 -2.09
C GLU A 288 4.16 -17.31 -1.96
N PRO A 289 3.64 -16.92 -0.76
CA PRO A 289 2.28 -16.39 -0.66
C PRO A 289 2.04 -15.16 -1.54
N PHE A 290 3.03 -14.28 -1.65
CA PHE A 290 2.95 -13.07 -2.47
C PHE A 290 2.98 -13.40 -3.97
N LEU A 291 3.87 -14.29 -4.40
CA LEU A 291 3.94 -14.74 -5.80
C LEU A 291 2.64 -15.45 -6.20
N LYS A 292 2.14 -16.37 -5.37
CA LYS A 292 0.87 -17.07 -5.58
C LYS A 292 -0.32 -16.09 -5.66
N TYR A 293 -0.36 -15.07 -4.80
CA TYR A 293 -1.37 -14.02 -4.86
C TYR A 293 -1.35 -13.29 -6.21
N LEU A 294 -0.18 -12.82 -6.63
CA LEU A 294 -0.02 -12.11 -7.90
C LEU A 294 -0.36 -13.01 -9.09
N GLU A 295 0.19 -14.22 -9.15
CA GLU A 295 -0.07 -15.18 -10.22
C GLU A 295 -1.56 -15.49 -10.34
N SER A 296 -2.23 -15.80 -9.23
CA SER A 296 -3.68 -16.10 -9.24
C SER A 296 -4.49 -14.89 -9.72
N LYS A 297 -4.23 -13.70 -9.17
CA LYS A 297 -4.98 -12.48 -9.46
C LYS A 297 -4.79 -12.05 -10.91
N PHE A 298 -3.55 -11.96 -11.37
CA PHE A 298 -3.23 -11.41 -12.69
C PHE A 298 -3.43 -12.41 -13.82
N SER A 299 -3.29 -13.73 -13.58
CA SER A 299 -3.70 -14.73 -14.58
C SER A 299 -5.20 -14.67 -14.85
N GLN A 300 -6.01 -14.39 -13.82
CA GLN A 300 -7.46 -14.21 -14.00
C GLN A 300 -7.80 -12.92 -14.76
N ILE A 301 -7.16 -11.79 -14.42
CA ILE A 301 -7.42 -10.49 -15.08
C ILE A 301 -6.99 -10.53 -16.56
N TYR A 302 -5.80 -11.05 -16.84
CA TYR A 302 -5.17 -11.00 -18.17
C TYR A 302 -5.38 -12.26 -19.01
N GLN A 303 -6.05 -13.28 -18.47
CA GLN A 303 -6.34 -14.55 -19.16
C GLN A 303 -5.08 -15.23 -19.70
N LEU A 304 -4.05 -15.33 -18.83
CA LEU A 304 -2.74 -15.92 -19.15
C LEU A 304 -2.73 -17.45 -19.05
#